data_AF-A0A3C0VYG6-F1
#
_entry.id   AF-A0A3C0VYG6-F1
#
_cell.length_a   1.000
_cell.length_b   1.000
_cell.length_c   1.000
_cell.angle_alpha   90.00
_cell.angle_beta   90.00
_cell.angle_gamma   90.00
#
_symmetry.space_group_name_H-M   'P 1'
#
loop_
_entity.id
_entity.type
_entity.pdbx_description
1 polymer ?
#
loop_
_entity_poly.entity_id
_entity_poly.type
_entity_poly.pdbx_seq_one_letter_code
_entity_poly.pdbx_strand_id
1 'polypeptide(L)'
;VNVVASLSHDTACAVAACPAESDRWAYISSGTWSLMGLELSEPIVTDACRELNFTNEIGYGGSIRLLKNIIGLWLVQECRRAWAAGGNEYSYADL
;
A
#
# COMPACT_ATOMS: atom_id res chain seq x y z
N VAL A 1 9.84 -25.92 16.95
CA VAL A 1 9.14 -24.99 16.00
C VAL A 1 10.19 -24.00 15.51
N ASN A 2 10.28 -23.78 14.20
CA ASN A 2 11.19 -22.79 13.62
C ASN A 2 10.44 -21.47 13.41
N VAL A 3 11.05 -20.35 13.80
CA VAL A 3 10.52 -18.99 13.57
C VAL A 3 11.44 -18.31 12.57
N VAL A 4 10.87 -17.80 11.49
CA VAL A 4 11.61 -17.14 10.41
C VAL A 4 11.20 -15.68 10.36
N ALA A 5 12.19 -14.78 10.30
CA ALA A 5 11.94 -13.36 10.04
C ALA A 5 11.72 -13.17 8.54
N SER A 6 10.45 -13.00 8.14
CA SER A 6 10.07 -12.59 6.79
C SER A 6 10.15 -11.07 6.64
N LEU A 7 9.63 -10.54 5.52
CA LEU A 7 9.27 -9.12 5.42
C LEU A 7 8.16 -8.83 6.45
N SER A 8 8.56 -8.32 7.62
CA SER A 8 7.65 -8.07 8.75
C SER A 8 6.72 -6.88 8.53
N HIS A 9 7.11 -5.96 7.63
CA HIS A 9 6.21 -4.94 7.14
C HIS A 9 5.26 -5.54 6.10
N ASP A 10 3.96 -5.44 6.36
CA ASP A 10 2.90 -6.05 5.54
C ASP A 10 2.93 -5.57 4.08
N THR A 11 3.15 -4.27 3.82
CA THR A 11 3.25 -3.74 2.45
C THR A 11 4.48 -4.28 1.75
N ALA A 12 5.60 -4.47 2.45
CA ALA A 12 6.79 -5.07 1.85
C ALA A 12 6.50 -6.53 1.43
N CYS A 13 5.80 -7.29 2.27
CA CYS A 13 5.36 -8.65 1.97
C CYS A 13 4.40 -8.70 0.77
N ALA A 14 3.42 -7.79 0.72
CA ALA A 14 2.45 -7.71 -0.37
C ALA A 14 3.13 -7.39 -1.72
N VAL A 15 4.06 -6.45 -1.73
CA VAL A 15 4.81 -6.05 -2.95
C VAL A 15 5.71 -7.17 -3.42
N ALA A 16 6.40 -7.88 -2.51
CA ALA A 16 7.24 -9.03 -2.86
C ALA A 16 6.45 -10.20 -3.48
N ALA A 17 5.14 -10.26 -3.26
CA ALA A 17 4.25 -11.26 -3.86
C ALA A 17 3.66 -10.80 -5.21
N CYS A 18 3.88 -9.56 -5.66
CA CYS A 18 3.39 -9.08 -6.95
C CYS A 18 4.07 -9.86 -8.10
N PRO A 19 3.30 -10.39 -9.08
CA PRO A 19 3.83 -11.17 -10.19
C PRO A 19 4.36 -10.27 -11.31
N ALA A 20 5.09 -9.20 -10.97
CA ALA A 20 5.65 -8.30 -11.96
C ALA A 20 6.86 -8.96 -12.64
N GLU A 21 6.83 -9.04 -13.97
CA GLU A 21 7.91 -9.66 -14.76
C GLU A 21 8.85 -8.65 -15.44
N SER A 22 8.50 -7.35 -15.36
CA SER A 22 9.27 -6.28 -16.00
C SER A 22 9.64 -5.20 -15.00
N ASP A 23 10.74 -4.51 -15.23
CA ASP A 23 11.18 -3.36 -14.41
C ASP A 23 10.28 -2.11 -14.55
N ARG A 24 9.35 -2.10 -15.51
CA ARG A 24 8.40 -0.99 -15.71
C ARG A 24 7.02 -1.37 -15.20
N TRP A 25 6.88 -1.34 -13.89
CA TRP A 25 5.63 -1.64 -13.22
C TRP A 25 5.41 -0.70 -12.04
N ALA A 26 4.15 -0.63 -11.62
CA ALA A 26 3.74 0.04 -10.39
C ALA A 26 2.75 -0.87 -9.66
N TYR A 27 2.65 -0.71 -8.35
CA TYR A 27 1.66 -1.40 -7.55
C TYR A 27 0.70 -0.42 -6.88
N ILE A 28 -0.47 -0.95 -6.54
CA ILE A 28 -1.36 -0.39 -5.53
C ILE A 28 -1.72 -1.51 -4.55
N SER A 29 -1.14 -1.46 -3.35
CA SER A 29 -1.58 -2.33 -2.25
C SER A 29 -2.83 -1.72 -1.65
N SER A 30 -4.01 -2.32 -1.88
CA SER A 30 -5.30 -1.72 -1.56
C SER A 30 -5.99 -2.43 -0.40
N GLY A 31 -6.08 -1.76 0.74
CA GLY A 31 -6.81 -2.20 1.92
C GLY A 31 -7.48 -1.02 2.62
N THR A 32 -7.50 -1.04 3.95
CA THR A 32 -7.90 0.12 4.75
C THR A 32 -7.11 1.35 4.35
N TRP A 33 -5.79 1.22 4.25
CA TRP A 33 -4.91 2.15 3.56
C TRP A 33 -4.64 1.65 2.15
N SER A 34 -4.39 2.57 1.22
CA SER A 34 -3.83 2.23 -0.08
C SER A 34 -2.42 2.78 -0.19
N LEU A 35 -1.47 1.99 -0.67
CA LEU A 35 -0.11 2.44 -0.95
C LEU A 35 0.15 2.23 -2.43
N MET A 36 0.41 3.33 -3.14
CA MET A 36 0.75 3.30 -4.56
C MET A 36 2.21 3.66 -4.74
N GLY A 37 2.95 2.85 -5.49
CA GLY A 37 4.39 3.04 -5.62
C GLY A 37 5.05 2.22 -6.71
N LEU A 38 6.37 2.36 -6.74
CA LEU A 38 7.32 1.67 -7.62
C LEU A 38 8.31 0.88 -6.77
N GLU A 39 8.89 -0.17 -7.35
CA GLU A 39 10.08 -0.83 -6.81
C GLU A 39 11.30 -0.40 -7.62
N LEU A 40 12.31 0.13 -6.93
CA LEU A 40 13.53 0.73 -7.50
C LEU A 40 14.77 0.06 -6.89
N SER A 41 15.90 0.16 -7.58
CA SER A 41 17.19 -0.29 -7.05
C SER A 41 17.79 0.68 -6.02
N GLU A 42 17.43 1.97 -6.09
CA GLU A 42 18.00 3.04 -5.26
C GLU A 42 16.93 4.04 -4.84
N PRO A 43 17.09 4.73 -3.68
CA PRO A 43 16.11 5.68 -3.19
C PRO A 43 16.17 7.01 -3.95
N ILE A 44 15.01 7.66 -4.10
CA ILE A 44 14.95 9.02 -4.64
C ILE A 44 14.81 10.01 -3.48
N VAL A 45 15.90 10.75 -3.23
CA VAL A 45 16.00 11.73 -2.13
C VAL A 45 16.22 13.12 -2.70
N THR A 46 15.14 13.74 -3.17
CA THR A 46 15.14 15.07 -3.81
C THR A 46 14.13 16.00 -3.15
N ASP A 47 14.27 17.32 -3.34
CA ASP A 47 13.27 18.29 -2.89
C ASP A 47 11.88 17.99 -3.49
N ALA A 48 11.82 17.55 -4.75
CA ALA A 48 10.57 17.14 -5.38
C ALA A 48 9.91 15.96 -4.66
N CYS A 49 10.68 14.94 -4.23
CA CYS A 49 10.12 13.83 -3.44
C CYS A 49 9.57 14.31 -2.09
N ARG A 50 10.25 15.24 -1.43
CA ARG A 50 9.79 15.85 -0.17
C ARG A 50 8.50 16.64 -0.39
N GLU A 51 8.48 17.54 -1.37
CA GLU A 51 7.33 18.39 -1.69
C GLU A 51 6.10 17.58 -2.10
N LEU A 52 6.32 16.52 -2.86
CA LEU A 52 5.26 15.60 -3.25
C LEU A 52 4.94 14.57 -2.17
N ASN A 53 5.61 14.59 -1.01
CA ASN A 53 5.35 13.69 0.13
C ASN A 53 5.48 12.20 -0.23
N PHE A 54 6.53 11.83 -0.98
CA PHE A 54 6.89 10.44 -1.18
C PHE A 54 7.74 9.91 -0.01
N THR A 55 7.63 8.60 0.24
CA THR A 55 8.50 7.87 1.15
C THR A 55 9.33 6.85 0.38
N ASN A 56 10.53 6.56 0.89
CA ASN A 56 11.41 5.52 0.39
C ASN A 56 11.53 4.43 1.47
N GLU A 57 10.85 3.31 1.29
CA GLU A 57 10.90 2.19 2.23
C GLU A 57 11.74 1.04 1.70
N ILE A 58 12.33 0.23 2.59
CA ILE A 58 13.09 -0.96 2.18
C ILE A 58 12.12 -2.07 1.76
N GLY A 59 12.44 -2.75 0.67
CA GLY A 59 11.74 -3.91 0.11
C GLY A 59 12.56 -5.19 0.16
N TYR A 60 12.13 -6.20 -0.59
CA TYR A 60 12.81 -7.49 -0.66
C TYR A 60 14.17 -7.38 -1.37
N GLY A 61 15.16 -8.15 -0.92
CA GLY A 61 16.46 -8.19 -1.58
C GLY A 61 17.24 -6.86 -1.59
N GLY A 62 16.87 -5.90 -0.74
CA GLY A 62 17.48 -4.57 -0.70
C GLY A 62 16.87 -3.57 -1.69
N SER A 63 15.76 -3.90 -2.35
CA SER A 63 15.02 -2.94 -3.18
C SER A 63 14.48 -1.76 -2.36
N ILE A 64 14.13 -0.69 -3.06
CA ILE A 64 13.48 0.48 -2.50
C ILE A 64 12.07 0.60 -3.05
N ARG A 65 11.11 0.75 -2.14
CA ARG A 65 9.72 1.05 -2.44
C ARG A 65 9.50 2.55 -2.32
N LEU A 66 9.55 3.25 -3.45
CA LEU A 66 9.16 4.66 -3.53
C LEU A 66 7.64 4.71 -3.65
N LEU A 67 6.95 5.26 -2.65
CA LEU A 67 5.49 5.20 -2.59
C LEU A 67 4.86 6.43 -1.92
N LYS A 68 3.54 6.56 -2.09
CA LYS A 68 2.69 7.47 -1.30
C LYS A 68 1.59 6.71 -0.60
N ASN A 69 1.33 7.12 0.65
CA ASN A 69 0.16 6.70 1.40
C ASN A 69 -1.09 7.42 0.86
N ILE A 70 -2.15 6.66 0.69
CA ILE A 70 -3.48 7.09 0.27
C ILE A 70 -4.46 6.56 1.32
N ILE A 71 -5.49 7.34 1.62
CA ILE A 71 -6.51 6.98 2.63
C ILE A 71 -7.20 5.63 2.34
N GLY A 72 -7.19 5.18 1.08
CA GLY A 72 -7.68 3.88 0.66
C GLY A 72 -9.17 3.69 0.90
N LEU A 73 -9.54 2.44 1.21
CA LEU A 73 -10.95 2.06 1.39
C LEU A 73 -11.50 2.46 2.76
N TRP A 74 -10.70 3.04 3.64
CA TRP A 74 -11.16 3.49 4.96
C TRP A 74 -12.41 4.38 4.88
N LEU A 75 -12.45 5.32 3.93
CA LEU A 75 -13.58 6.24 3.78
C LEU A 75 -14.89 5.49 3.51
N VAL A 76 -14.89 4.56 2.55
CA VAL A 76 -16.10 3.79 2.23
C VAL A 76 -16.47 2.83 3.36
N GLN A 77 -15.48 2.26 4.05
CA GLN A 77 -15.70 1.43 5.24
C GLN A 77 -16.39 2.21 6.37
N GLU A 78 -15.96 3.45 6.62
CA GLU A 78 -16.55 4.33 7.65
C GLU A 78 -17.93 4.85 7.25
N CYS A 79 -18.14 5.22 5.98
CA CYS A 79 -19.48 5.56 5.48
C CYS A 79 -20.47 4.42 5.71
N ARG A 80 -20.05 3.19 5.35
CA ARG A 80 -20.85 1.99 5.55
C ARG A 80 -21.16 1.73 7.03
N ARG A 81 -20.19 1.91 7.94
CA ARG A 81 -20.40 1.83 9.40
C ARG A 81 -21.39 2.88 9.90
N ALA A 82 -21.28 4.12 9.43
CA ALA A 82 -22.17 5.20 9.84
C ALA A 82 -23.62 4.98 9.38
N TRP A 83 -23.84 4.51 8.14
CA TRP A 83 -25.18 4.20 7.64
C TRP A 83 -25.81 3.00 8.33
N ALA A 84 -25.02 1.95 8.59
CA ALA A 84 -25.46 0.79 9.36
C ALA A 84 -25.95 1.20 10.76
N ALA A 85 -25.22 2.08 11.46
CA ALA A 85 -25.64 2.63 12.75
C ALA A 85 -26.96 3.43 12.67
N GLY A 86 -27.30 3.99 11.50
CA GLY A 86 -28.57 4.64 11.21
C GLY A 86 -29.66 3.69 10.69
N GLY A 87 -29.43 2.37 10.67
CA GLY A 87 -30.39 1.36 10.22
C GLY A 87 -30.37 1.06 8.72
N ASN A 88 -29.42 1.62 7.96
CA ASN A 88 -29.28 1.37 6.52
C ASN A 88 -28.04 0.49 6.27
N GLU A 89 -28.28 -0.82 6.14
CA GLU A 89 -27.23 -1.80 5.83
C GLU A 89 -27.05 -1.92 4.31
N TYR A 90 -25.84 -1.65 3.84
CA TYR A 90 -25.43 -1.81 2.44
C TYR A 90 -24.32 -2.86 2.35
N SER A 91 -24.31 -3.69 1.33
CA SER A 91 -23.12 -4.47 0.96
C SER A 91 -22.15 -3.61 0.14
N TYR A 92 -20.91 -4.05 -0.08
CA TYR A 92 -20.00 -3.33 -0.98
C TYR A 92 -20.46 -3.32 -2.44
N ALA A 93 -21.34 -4.24 -2.85
CA ALA A 93 -21.92 -4.23 -4.20
C ALA A 93 -23.06 -3.21 -4.35
N ASP A 94 -23.63 -2.75 -3.22
CA ASP A 94 -24.69 -1.74 -3.20
C ASP A 94 -24.13 -0.31 -3.15
N LEU A 95 -22.84 -0.15 -2.84
CA LEU A 95 -22.12 1.13 -2.75
C LEU A 95 -21.50 1.53 -4.09
#